data_AF-A0A7Y2GUH7-F1
#
_entry.id   AF-A0A7Y2GUH7-F1
#
_cell.length_a   1.000
_cell.length_b   1.000
_cell.length_c   1.000
_cell.angle_alpha   90.00
_cell.angle_beta   90.00
_cell.angle_gamma   90.00
#
_symmetry.space_group_name_H-M   'P 1'
#
loop_
_entity.id
_entity.type
_entity.pdbx_description
1 polymer ?
#
loop_
_entity_poly.entity_id
_entity_poly.type
_entity_poly.pdbx_seq_one_letter_code
_entity_poly.pdbx_strand_id
1 'polypeptide(L)'
;MSFNKDTAAKKAMEDLATRLGVDEGGIETRSVDEKDFPDMSLGAPAEGEMSASMISSGWVIKLGADGKGYEYRADKYQLRLVDFEGTNHVVVS
;
A
#
# COMPACT_ATOMS: atom_id res chain seq x y z
N MET A 1 16.40 2.17 -1.83
CA MET A 1 16.11 1.73 -0.45
C MET A 1 15.31 0.45 -0.52
N SER A 2 15.51 -0.48 0.42
CA SER A 2 14.66 -1.67 0.52
C SER A 2 13.62 -1.41 1.60
N PHE A 3 12.33 -1.51 1.26
CA PHE A 3 11.26 -1.49 2.26
C PHE A 3 11.28 -2.80 3.08
N ASN A 4 10.77 -2.67 4.30
CA ASN A 4 10.43 -3.74 5.21
C ASN A 4 9.04 -3.43 5.81
N LYS A 5 8.48 -4.32 6.63
CA LYS A 5 7.17 -4.14 7.27
C LYS A 5 7.01 -2.76 7.92
N ASP A 6 7.95 -2.38 8.78
CA ASP A 6 7.88 -1.14 9.56
C ASP A 6 7.97 0.11 8.68
N THR A 7 8.93 0.14 7.75
CA THR A 7 9.13 1.27 6.84
C THR A 7 8.00 1.40 5.82
N ALA A 8 7.47 0.28 5.33
CA ALA A 8 6.32 0.27 4.43
C ALA A 8 5.04 0.75 5.13
N ALA A 9 4.79 0.27 6.36
CA ALA A 9 3.64 0.73 7.15
C ALA A 9 3.74 2.22 7.49
N LYS A 10 4.93 2.68 7.91
CA LYS A 10 5.17 4.10 8.16
C LYS A 10 4.94 4.94 6.91
N LYS A 11 5.50 4.52 5.77
CA LYS A 11 5.34 5.26 4.52
C LYS A 11 3.90 5.29 4.02
N ALA A 12 3.16 4.20 4.22
CA ALA A 12 1.73 4.12 3.93
C ALA A 12 0.91 5.07 4.81
N MET A 13 1.25 5.19 6.10
CA MET A 13 0.61 6.15 7.00
C MET A 13 0.90 7.59 6.57
N GLU A 14 2.15 7.94 6.29
CA GLU A 14 2.53 9.29 5.82
C GLU A 14 1.79 9.68 4.52
N ASP A 15 1.69 8.77 3.56
CA ASP A 15 0.97 8.98 2.31
C ASP A 15 -0.55 9.14 2.56
N LEU A 16 -1.15 8.27 3.37
CA LEU A 16 -2.56 8.36 3.73
C LEU A 16 -2.87 9.67 4.47
N ALA A 17 -2.00 10.11 5.39
CA ALA A 17 -2.12 11.35 6.14
C ALA A 17 -2.17 12.54 5.19
N THR A 18 -1.24 12.56 4.23
CA THR A 18 -1.14 13.60 3.20
C THR A 18 -2.37 13.61 2.29
N ARG A 19 -2.86 12.43 1.87
CA ARG A 19 -4.06 12.31 1.01
C ARG A 19 -5.34 12.77 1.69
N LEU A 20 -5.52 12.38 2.94
CA LEU A 20 -6.72 12.72 3.71
C LEU A 20 -6.62 14.11 4.35
N GLY A 21 -5.42 14.71 4.39
CA GLY A 21 -5.17 15.97 5.10
C GLY A 21 -5.31 15.84 6.62
N VAL A 22 -5.11 14.64 7.16
CA VAL A 22 -5.17 14.34 8.59
C VAL A 22 -3.77 14.16 9.15
N ASP A 23 -3.63 14.23 10.48
CA ASP A 23 -2.37 13.93 11.15
C ASP A 23 -2.11 12.41 11.18
N GLU A 24 -0.85 11.99 11.18
CA GLU A 24 -0.47 10.58 11.33
C GLU A 24 -1.09 9.96 12.60
N GLY A 25 -1.28 10.75 13.66
CA GLY A 25 -1.95 10.30 14.88
C GLY A 25 -3.43 9.94 14.71
N GLY A 26 -4.07 10.40 13.63
CA GLY A 26 -5.44 10.02 13.24
C GLY A 26 -5.52 8.74 12.41
N ILE A 27 -4.38 8.14 12.07
CA ILE A 27 -4.29 6.92 11.27
C ILE A 27 -3.87 5.77 12.16
N GLU A 28 -4.67 4.71 12.14
CA GLU A 28 -4.40 3.50 12.90
C GLU A 28 -3.95 2.38 11.95
N THR A 29 -2.78 1.80 12.22
CA THR A 29 -2.38 0.58 11.50
C THR A 29 -3.14 -0.61 12.08
N ARG A 30 -4.07 -1.16 11.31
CA ARG A 30 -4.83 -2.35 11.72
C ARG A 30 -4.00 -3.61 11.70
N SER A 31 -3.30 -3.88 10.60
CA SER A 31 -2.51 -5.11 10.42
C SER A 31 -1.48 -4.95 9.31
N VAL A 32 -0.37 -5.69 9.43
CA VAL A 32 0.67 -5.77 8.39
C VAL A 32 1.02 -7.25 8.19
N ASP A 33 0.48 -7.82 7.12
CA ASP A 33 0.60 -9.24 6.81
C ASP A 33 1.53 -9.47 5.62
N GLU A 34 2.38 -10.49 5.70
CA GLU A 34 3.18 -10.94 4.55
C GLU A 34 2.30 -11.69 3.57
N LYS A 35 2.37 -11.32 2.30
CA LYS A 35 1.61 -11.98 1.24
C LYS A 35 2.40 -12.02 -0.04
N ASP A 36 2.37 -13.18 -0.68
CA ASP A 36 2.87 -13.35 -2.04
C ASP A 36 1.78 -12.95 -3.02
N PHE A 37 2.17 -12.14 -4.00
CA PHE A 37 1.29 -11.67 -5.05
C PHE A 37 1.66 -12.36 -6.37
N PRO A 38 0.66 -12.73 -7.20
CA PRO A 38 0.93 -13.41 -8.46
C PRO A 38 1.55 -12.52 -9.54
N ASP A 39 1.59 -11.20 -9.32
CA ASP A 39 2.06 -10.21 -10.29
C ASP A 39 2.98 -9.17 -9.63
N MET A 40 3.85 -8.53 -10.43
CA MET A 40 4.76 -7.46 -9.98
C MET A 40 4.04 -6.23 -9.42
N SER A 41 2.79 -6.03 -9.84
CA SER A 41 1.94 -4.94 -9.40
C SER A 41 1.27 -5.19 -8.05
N LEU A 42 1.62 -6.29 -7.38
CA LEU A 42 1.06 -6.70 -6.10
C LEU A 42 -0.47 -6.85 -6.17
N GLY A 43 -1.00 -7.24 -7.34
CA GLY A 43 -2.45 -7.28 -7.60
C GLY A 43 -3.14 -5.91 -7.53
N ALA A 44 -2.39 -4.82 -7.63
CA ALA A 44 -2.85 -3.44 -7.67
C ALA A 44 -2.24 -2.71 -8.90
N PRO A 45 -2.54 -3.16 -10.14
CA PRO A 45 -2.13 -2.45 -11.34
C PRO A 45 -2.73 -1.05 -11.37
N ALA A 46 -1.93 -0.04 -11.70
CA ALA A 46 -2.46 1.27 -12.04
C ALA A 46 -3.31 1.18 -13.33
N GLU A 47 -4.22 2.12 -13.56
CA GLU A 47 -5.03 2.14 -14.77
C GLU A 47 -4.15 2.13 -16.04
N GLY A 48 -4.37 1.11 -16.88
CA GLY A 48 -3.60 0.91 -18.12
C GLY A 48 -2.22 0.27 -17.94
N GLU A 49 -1.83 -0.11 -16.73
CA GLU A 49 -0.54 -0.78 -16.46
C GLU A 49 -0.61 -2.27 -16.79
N MET A 50 0.25 -2.72 -17.71
CA MET A 50 0.49 -4.15 -17.91
C MET A 50 1.38 -4.68 -16.80
N SER A 51 0.82 -5.56 -15.97
CA SER A 51 1.55 -6.22 -14.89
C SER A 51 2.26 -7.46 -15.42
N ALA A 52 3.52 -7.65 -15.05
CA ALA A 52 4.21 -8.90 -15.31
C ALA A 52 3.72 -9.99 -14.34
N SER A 53 3.36 -11.16 -14.87
CA SER A 53 2.97 -12.35 -14.08
C SER A 53 4.18 -13.01 -13.43
N MET A 54 4.76 -12.33 -12.45
CA MET A 54 5.85 -12.82 -11.61
C MET A 54 5.43 -12.77 -10.15
N ILE A 55 5.64 -13.89 -9.45
CA ILE A 55 5.34 -13.98 -8.03
C ILE A 55 6.26 -13.03 -7.26
N SER A 56 5.66 -12.08 -6.56
CA SER A 56 6.36 -11.05 -5.80
C SER A 56 5.97 -11.15 -4.33
N SER A 57 6.96 -11.34 -3.45
CA SER A 57 6.73 -11.35 -2.01
C SER A 57 6.65 -9.92 -1.48
N GLY A 58 5.56 -9.60 -0.81
CA GLY A 58 5.32 -8.28 -0.25
C GLY A 58 4.52 -8.31 1.04
N TRP A 59 3.93 -7.16 1.36
CA TRP A 59 3.19 -6.89 2.58
C TRP A 59 1.85 -6.23 2.25
N VAL A 60 0.79 -6.72 2.88
CA VAL A 60 -0.53 -6.08 2.90
C VAL A 60 -0.64 -5.32 4.21
N ILE A 61 -0.72 -4.00 4.11
CA ILE A 61 -0.83 -3.06 5.21
C ILE A 61 -2.25 -2.54 5.21
N LYS A 62 -3.01 -2.83 6.26
CA LYS A 62 -4.37 -2.30 6.46
C LYS A 62 -4.30 -1.12 7.40
N LEU A 63 -4.68 0.05 6.91
CA LEU A 63 -4.79 1.27 7.70
C LEU A 63 -6.26 1.61 7.94
N GLY A 64 -6.55 2.27 9.05
CA GLY A 64 -7.86 2.82 9.37
C GLY A 64 -7.73 4.31 9.63
N ALA A 65 -8.55 5.13 8.96
CA ALA A 65 -8.61 6.57 9.18
C ALA A 65 -10.03 7.06 8.98
N ASP A 66 -10.51 7.94 9.85
CA ASP A 66 -11.86 8.53 9.77
C ASP A 66 -12.99 7.47 9.66
N GLY A 67 -12.81 6.32 10.33
CA GLY A 67 -13.75 5.19 10.25
C GLY A 67 -13.74 4.39 8.94
N LYS A 68 -12.89 4.76 7.97
CA LYS A 68 -12.67 4.02 6.71
C LYS A 68 -11.41 3.16 6.79
N GLY A 69 -11.45 2.02 6.12
CA GLY A 69 -10.29 1.13 5.96
C GLY A 69 -9.62 1.35 4.62
N TYR A 70 -8.30 1.38 4.61
CA TYR A 70 -7.46 1.54 3.43
C TYR A 70 -6.47 0.38 3.35
N GLU A 71 -6.32 -0.21 2.17
CA GLU A 71 -5.36 -1.30 1.94
C GLU A 71 -4.18 -0.78 1.11
N TYR A 72 -3.00 -0.87 1.71
CA TYR A 72 -1.73 -0.62 1.05
C TYR A 72 -1.03 -1.94 0.79
N ARG A 73 -0.38 -2.05 -0.35
CA ARG A 73 0.43 -3.20 -0.74
C ARG A 73 1.82 -2.72 -1.06
N ALA A 74 2.79 -3.26 -0.35
CA ALA A 74 4.19 -2.90 -0.51
C ALA A 74 5.03 -4.13 -0.83
N ASP A 75 6.13 -3.93 -1.54
CA ASP A 75 7.21 -4.90 -1.63
C ASP A 75 8.52 -4.21 -1.22
N LYS A 76 9.66 -4.89 -1.37
CA LYS A 76 10.98 -4.32 -1.10
C LYS A 76 11.27 -3.04 -1.90
N TYR A 77 10.63 -2.82 -3.05
CA TYR A 77 10.93 -1.70 -3.94
C TYR A 77 9.80 -0.68 -4.03
N GLN A 78 8.54 -1.10 -3.94
CA GLN A 78 7.40 -0.23 -4.25
C GLN A 78 6.32 -0.25 -3.15
N LEU A 79 5.48 0.79 -3.14
CA LEU A 79 4.31 0.93 -2.28
C LEU A 79 3.13 1.40 -3.13
N ARG A 80 2.01 0.69 -3.03
CA ARG A 80 0.80 0.95 -3.79
C ARG A 80 -0.41 1.00 -2.86
N LEU A 81 -1.34 1.87 -3.18
CA LEU A 81 -2.62 2.01 -2.51
C LEU A 81 -3.68 1.33 -3.38
N VAL A 82 -4.46 0.45 -2.76
CA VAL A 82 -5.46 -0.38 -3.41
C VAL A 82 -6.85 0.16 -3.13
N ASP A 83 -7.70 0.20 -4.15
CA ASP A 83 -9.12 0.54 -4.02
C ASP A 83 -9.38 1.93 -3.41
N PHE A 84 -8.47 2.89 -3.62
CA PHE A 84 -8.70 4.26 -3.16
C PHE A 84 -9.53 5.01 -4.19
N GLU A 85 -10.75 5.39 -3.80
CA GLU A 85 -11.74 6.03 -4.68
C GLU A 85 -12.03 5.21 -5.96
N GLY A 86 -11.94 3.87 -5.86
CA GLY A 86 -12.18 2.94 -6.96
C GLY A 86 -11.00 2.74 -7.91
N THR A 87 -9.83 3.30 -7.59
CA THR A 87 -8.62 3.20 -8.42
C THR A 87 -7.39 2.80 -7.59
N ASN A 88 -6.42 2.16 -8.23
CA ASN A 88 -5.13 1.84 -7.61
C ASN A 88 -4.15 2.99 -7.85
N HIS A 89 -3.44 3.41 -6.80
CA HIS A 89 -2.45 4.48 -6.89
C HIS A 89 -1.06 3.98 -6.53
N VAL A 90 -0.07 4.35 -7.32
CA VAL A 90 1.34 4.08 -7.02
C VAL A 90 1.85 5.22 -6.12
N VAL A 91 2.28 4.86 -4.91
CA VAL A 91 2.82 5.81 -3.93
C VAL A 91 4.33 5.93 -4.09
N VAL A 92 5.00 4.78 -4.21
CA VAL A 92 6.43 4.65 -4.44
C VAL A 92 6.64 3.52 -5.45
N SER A 93 7.54 3.72 -6.42
CA SER A 93 7.97 2.74 -7.42
C SER A 93 9.43 2.90 -7.76
#